data_AF-A0A963BPZ1-F1
#
_entry.id   AF-A0A963BPZ1-F1
#
_cell.length_a   1.000
_cell.length_b   1.000
_cell.length_c   1.000
_cell.angle_alpha   90.00
_cell.angle_beta   90.00
_cell.angle_gamma   90.00
#
_symmetry.space_group_name_H-M   'P 1'
#
loop_
_entity.id
_entity.type
_entity.pdbx_description
1 polymer ?
#
loop_
_entity_poly.entity_id
_entity_poly.type
_entity_poly.pdbx_seq_one_letter_code
_entity_poly.pdbx_strand_id
1 'polypeptide(L)'
;MIDVEVVKELLRLNGERLFHREGQELEFKEQFNLAALADYFRDFAAFANNRGGYLIFGVKDAPRILIGMSDKSIKQFERVDPEKITGFLLEIFSSDIEWAQANVELDGLQFGVLRIYSAQTKPVIARKDEGKDQIIKNGEIYYRYGGRTQKIRSAELESIINHRIEQNNQHWLDLMSKIGRAGPQNAAILDTEKALIEKDDSRIMVLDEGLASKLKFIKQGEFVEKGGATALQLVGDVVPVDQIEIIKKVKENLIKNYPLSAFELADEVGKQLPGVGRNDVWRCIQDNDLKNNTDYSAYNFRNKKQEDAYRESGKIPAATPSIYNHAAVEFLANVLKGKAGKE
;
A
#
# COMPACT_ATOMS: atom_id res chain seq x y z
N MET A 1 -3.08 23.26 2.70
CA MET A 1 -3.12 24.68 3.11
C MET A 1 -1.89 25.41 2.55
N ILE A 2 -2.01 26.66 2.13
CA ILE A 2 -0.86 27.47 1.66
C ILE A 2 -0.13 28.02 2.88
N ASP A 3 1.17 27.78 2.96
CA ASP A 3 2.03 28.37 3.98
C ASP A 3 2.55 29.73 3.48
N VAL A 4 2.17 30.79 4.19
CA VAL A 4 2.51 32.17 3.84
C VAL A 4 4.03 32.41 3.91
N GLU A 5 4.74 31.78 4.84
CA GLU A 5 6.19 31.95 4.98
C GLU A 5 6.94 31.31 3.81
N VAL A 6 6.45 30.17 3.31
CA VAL A 6 6.98 29.57 2.06
C VAL A 6 6.78 30.51 0.89
N VAL A 7 5.61 31.14 0.76
CA VAL A 7 5.35 32.09 -0.33
C VAL A 7 6.27 33.31 -0.22
N LYS A 8 6.46 33.87 0.98
CA LYS A 8 7.38 35.00 1.19
C LYS A 8 8.81 34.64 0.82
N GLU A 9 9.26 33.43 1.15
CA GLU A 9 10.58 32.95 0.73
C GLU A 9 10.68 32.83 -0.80
N LEU A 10 9.66 32.28 -1.47
CA LEU A 10 9.60 32.23 -2.94
C LEU A 10 9.63 33.63 -3.58
N LEU A 11 9.12 34.65 -2.87
CA LEU A 11 9.14 36.06 -3.27
C LEU A 11 10.38 36.83 -2.80
N ARG A 12 11.35 36.17 -2.15
CA ARG A 12 12.53 36.82 -1.59
C ARG A 12 13.35 37.55 -2.66
N LEU A 13 13.75 38.77 -2.35
CA LEU A 13 14.63 39.58 -3.19
C LEU A 13 16.11 39.33 -2.90
N ASN A 14 16.94 39.44 -3.93
CA ASN A 14 18.40 39.54 -3.87
C ASN A 14 18.80 40.86 -4.53
N GLY A 15 18.88 41.92 -3.73
CA GLY A 15 18.94 43.30 -4.23
C GLY A 15 17.59 43.72 -4.82
N GLU A 16 17.60 44.17 -6.08
CA GLU A 16 16.38 44.62 -6.78
C GLU A 16 15.64 43.50 -7.54
N ARG A 17 16.16 42.27 -7.53
CA ARG A 17 15.61 41.15 -8.33
C ARG A 17 15.18 39.99 -7.45
N LEU A 18 14.21 39.22 -7.91
CA LEU A 18 13.84 37.96 -7.28
C LEU A 18 15.02 36.98 -7.20
N PHE A 19 15.19 36.37 -6.03
CA PHE A 19 16.17 35.34 -5.77
C PHE A 19 15.80 34.03 -6.49
N HIS A 20 14.52 33.63 -6.39
CA HIS A 20 14.00 32.44 -7.04
C HIS A 20 13.67 32.70 -8.51
N ARG A 21 13.86 31.66 -9.34
CA ARG A 21 13.51 31.67 -10.76
C ARG A 21 12.37 30.70 -11.01
N GLU A 22 11.62 30.95 -12.09
CA GLU A 22 10.67 29.98 -12.61
C GLU A 22 11.38 28.65 -12.89
N GLY A 23 10.69 27.57 -12.57
CA GLY A 23 11.26 26.23 -12.59
C GLY A 23 10.19 25.19 -12.80
N GLN A 24 10.41 23.97 -12.33
CA GLN A 24 9.42 22.90 -12.47
C GLN A 24 8.24 23.03 -11.51
N GLU A 25 8.43 23.74 -10.39
CA GLU A 25 7.46 23.84 -9.29
C GLU A 25 7.03 25.29 -8.99
N LEU A 26 7.46 26.25 -9.82
CA LEU A 26 7.18 27.68 -9.63
C LEU A 26 7.00 28.36 -10.99
N GLU A 27 5.90 29.10 -11.13
CA GLU A 27 5.56 29.98 -12.26
C GLU A 27 5.15 31.35 -11.72
N PHE A 28 5.67 32.41 -12.35
CA PHE A 28 5.33 33.79 -12.03
C PHE A 28 4.46 34.37 -13.15
N LYS A 29 3.45 35.14 -12.76
CA LYS A 29 2.64 35.90 -13.71
C LYS A 29 2.47 37.33 -13.21
N GLU A 30 2.39 38.28 -14.14
CA GLU A 30 2.30 39.68 -13.76
C GLU A 30 0.94 39.99 -13.11
N GLN A 31 -0.14 39.55 -13.75
CA GLN A 31 -1.51 39.83 -13.35
C GLN A 31 -2.39 38.60 -13.57
N PHE A 32 -3.35 38.39 -12.68
CA PHE A 32 -4.43 37.44 -12.88
C PHE A 32 -5.46 38.00 -13.86
N ASN A 33 -5.90 37.17 -14.81
CA ASN A 33 -6.96 37.47 -15.76
C ASN A 33 -7.93 36.28 -15.88
N LEU A 34 -9.19 36.50 -15.53
CA LEU A 34 -10.23 35.46 -15.59
C LEU A 34 -10.45 34.90 -17.01
N ALA A 35 -10.20 35.70 -18.06
CA ALA A 35 -10.34 35.23 -19.44
C ALA A 35 -9.24 34.22 -19.85
N ALA A 36 -8.15 34.14 -19.08
CA ALA A 36 -7.00 33.25 -19.32
C ALA A 36 -7.03 31.99 -18.45
N LEU A 37 -8.18 31.64 -17.85
CA LEU A 37 -8.31 30.47 -16.97
C LEU A 37 -7.82 29.17 -17.62
N ALA A 38 -8.09 28.97 -18.91
CA ALA A 38 -7.63 27.78 -19.63
C ALA A 38 -6.10 27.67 -19.67
N ASP A 39 -5.38 28.79 -19.80
CA ASP A 39 -3.92 28.81 -19.74
C ASP A 39 -3.43 28.35 -18.35
N TYR A 40 -4.10 28.81 -17.30
CA TYR A 40 -3.79 28.42 -15.93
C TYR A 40 -4.12 26.96 -15.68
N PHE A 41 -5.23 26.44 -16.20
CA PHE A 41 -5.61 25.03 -16.08
C PHE A 41 -4.62 24.10 -16.77
N ARG A 42 -4.02 24.54 -17.88
CA ARG A 42 -2.92 23.81 -18.50
C ARG A 42 -1.69 23.76 -17.57
N ASP A 43 -1.35 24.86 -16.92
CA ASP A 43 -0.28 24.90 -15.92
C ASP A 43 -0.62 24.02 -14.70
N PHE A 44 -1.90 23.97 -14.27
CA PHE A 44 -2.36 23.10 -13.20
C PHE A 44 -2.10 21.62 -13.52
N ALA A 45 -2.54 21.16 -14.69
CA ALA A 45 -2.28 19.78 -15.12
C ALA A 45 -0.78 19.48 -15.19
N ALA A 46 0.03 20.44 -15.65
CA ALA A 46 1.47 20.29 -15.73
C ALA A 46 2.14 20.16 -14.34
N PHE A 47 1.73 20.97 -13.37
CA PHE A 47 2.20 20.86 -11.98
C PHE A 47 1.73 19.56 -11.33
N ALA A 48 0.46 19.20 -11.51
CA ALA A 48 -0.14 18.01 -10.92
C ALA A 48 0.48 16.71 -11.45
N ASN A 49 0.88 16.67 -12.73
CA ASN A 49 1.66 15.58 -13.32
C ASN A 49 3.11 15.53 -12.83
N ASN A 50 3.63 16.64 -12.31
CA ASN A 50 4.94 16.71 -11.69
C ASN A 50 4.81 16.60 -10.15
N ARG A 51 5.54 17.38 -9.36
CA ARG A 51 5.53 17.32 -7.88
C ARG A 51 4.56 18.30 -7.24
N GLY A 52 3.65 18.88 -8.02
CA GLY A 52 2.91 20.08 -7.64
C GLY A 52 3.73 21.35 -7.89
N GLY A 53 3.23 22.48 -7.41
CA GLY A 53 3.92 23.76 -7.53
C GLY A 53 3.08 24.96 -7.15
N TYR A 54 3.63 26.13 -7.43
CA TYR A 54 3.06 27.43 -7.14
C TYR A 54 2.94 28.26 -8.42
N LEU A 55 1.76 28.84 -8.60
CA LEU A 55 1.51 29.88 -9.58
C LEU A 55 1.25 31.18 -8.82
N ILE A 56 2.17 32.14 -8.94
CA ILE A 56 2.16 33.37 -8.16
C ILE A 56 1.97 34.57 -9.09
N PHE A 57 0.95 35.37 -8.80
CA PHE A 57 0.59 36.60 -9.51
C PHE A 57 1.13 37.84 -8.80
N GLY A 58 1.50 38.87 -9.56
CA GLY A 58 2.06 40.13 -9.05
C GLY A 58 3.57 40.27 -9.26
N VAL A 59 4.15 39.45 -10.14
CA VAL A 59 5.58 39.44 -10.44
C VAL A 59 5.79 39.71 -11.93
N LYS A 60 6.58 40.74 -12.26
CA LYS A 60 6.91 41.10 -13.64
C LYS A 60 7.90 40.09 -14.23
N ASP A 61 7.84 39.76 -15.52
CA ASP A 61 8.80 38.80 -16.12
C ASP A 61 10.15 39.47 -16.50
N ALA A 62 10.13 40.71 -16.98
CA ALA A 62 11.34 41.44 -17.37
C ALA A 62 11.29 42.95 -17.02
N PRO A 63 12.13 43.44 -16.09
CA PRO A 63 12.96 42.69 -15.14
C PRO A 63 12.10 41.96 -14.10
N ARG A 64 12.61 40.85 -13.52
CA ARG A 64 11.90 40.03 -12.51
C ARG A 64 11.79 40.72 -11.15
N ILE A 65 10.80 41.62 -11.06
CA ILE A 65 10.54 42.49 -9.92
C ILE A 65 9.14 42.28 -9.35
N LEU A 66 9.01 42.53 -8.05
CA LEU A 66 7.73 42.54 -7.35
C LEU A 66 6.95 43.80 -7.72
N ILE A 67 5.75 43.63 -8.27
CA ILE A 67 4.87 44.74 -8.65
C ILE A 67 3.51 44.69 -7.94
N GLY A 68 3.15 43.53 -7.39
CA GLY A 68 1.82 43.26 -6.89
C GLY A 68 0.77 43.15 -8.00
N MET A 69 -0.41 42.67 -7.63
CA MET A 69 -1.59 42.68 -8.49
C MET A 69 -2.25 44.06 -8.46
N SER A 70 -2.75 44.50 -9.61
CA SER A 70 -3.60 45.69 -9.70
C SER A 70 -4.97 45.45 -9.04
N ASP A 71 -5.66 46.52 -8.61
CA ASP A 71 -7.01 46.41 -8.01
C ASP A 71 -8.00 45.61 -8.86
N LYS A 72 -7.92 45.76 -10.18
CA LYS A 72 -8.75 44.99 -11.11
C LYS A 72 -8.43 43.50 -11.03
N SER A 73 -7.14 43.15 -10.98
CA SER A 73 -6.67 41.78 -10.91
C SER A 73 -7.00 41.13 -9.56
N ILE A 74 -6.80 41.85 -8.44
CA ILE A 74 -7.20 41.43 -7.09
C ILE A 74 -8.70 41.10 -7.06
N LYS A 75 -9.55 42.04 -7.51
CA LYS A 75 -11.01 41.83 -7.56
C LYS A 75 -11.42 40.64 -8.42
N GLN A 76 -10.71 40.38 -9.52
CA GLN A 76 -10.97 39.21 -10.35
C GLN A 76 -10.57 37.91 -9.65
N PHE A 77 -9.40 37.91 -9.00
CA PHE A 77 -8.86 36.76 -8.29
C PHE A 77 -9.76 36.37 -7.10
N GLU A 78 -10.23 37.34 -6.32
CA GLU A 78 -11.13 37.12 -5.18
C GLU A 78 -12.54 36.67 -5.59
N ARG A 79 -12.98 37.00 -6.80
CA ARG A 79 -14.27 36.54 -7.35
C ARG A 79 -14.24 35.10 -7.83
N VAL A 80 -13.05 34.49 -7.92
CA VAL A 80 -12.91 33.10 -8.32
C VAL A 80 -13.50 32.23 -7.23
N ASP A 81 -14.54 31.50 -7.57
CA ASP A 81 -15.17 30.51 -6.70
C ASP A 81 -14.40 29.18 -6.82
N PRO A 82 -13.74 28.70 -5.76
CA PRO A 82 -12.97 27.47 -5.81
C PRO A 82 -13.78 26.24 -6.23
N GLU A 83 -15.08 26.17 -5.90
CA GLU A 83 -15.94 25.06 -6.29
C GLU A 83 -16.14 25.04 -7.81
N LYS A 84 -16.35 26.22 -8.41
CA LYS A 84 -16.51 26.33 -9.87
C LYS A 84 -15.25 25.95 -10.62
N ILE A 85 -14.09 26.42 -10.14
CA ILE A 85 -12.80 26.04 -10.74
C ILE A 85 -12.60 24.53 -10.66
N THR A 86 -12.86 23.93 -9.50
CA THR A 86 -12.75 22.49 -9.32
C THR A 86 -13.69 21.73 -10.25
N GLY A 87 -14.94 22.21 -10.41
CA GLY A 87 -15.88 21.68 -11.40
C GLY A 87 -15.33 21.72 -12.83
N PHE A 88 -14.77 22.86 -13.26
CA PHE A 88 -14.14 22.97 -14.57
C PHE A 88 -12.96 22.02 -14.74
N LEU A 89 -12.09 21.90 -13.73
CA LEU A 89 -10.95 20.99 -13.78
C LEU A 89 -11.39 19.52 -13.93
N LEU A 90 -12.45 19.10 -13.23
CA LEU A 90 -13.00 17.75 -13.32
C LEU A 90 -13.64 17.45 -14.68
N GLU A 91 -14.21 18.45 -15.34
CA GLU A 91 -14.71 18.32 -16.72
C GLU A 91 -13.56 18.23 -17.73
N ILE A 92 -12.51 19.02 -17.53
CA ILE A 92 -11.39 19.13 -18.48
C ILE A 92 -10.42 17.96 -18.35
N PHE A 93 -10.20 17.42 -17.15
CA PHE A 93 -9.13 16.46 -16.89
C PHE A 93 -9.59 15.11 -16.33
N SER A 94 -8.74 14.09 -16.47
CA SER A 94 -9.04 12.70 -16.10
C SER A 94 -9.03 12.40 -14.62
N SER A 95 -8.43 13.28 -13.84
CA SER A 95 -8.04 13.05 -12.47
C SER A 95 -8.36 14.30 -11.67
N ASP A 96 -8.66 14.10 -10.38
CA ASP A 96 -8.86 15.22 -9.48
C ASP A 96 -7.54 15.96 -9.27
N ILE A 97 -7.56 17.28 -9.53
CA ILE A 97 -6.42 18.17 -9.32
C ILE A 97 -6.71 18.94 -8.05
N GLU A 98 -6.08 18.52 -6.96
CA GLU A 98 -6.15 19.26 -5.70
C GLU A 98 -5.35 20.56 -5.82
N TRP A 99 -5.94 21.66 -5.35
CA TRP A 99 -5.31 22.98 -5.35
C TRP A 99 -5.84 23.85 -4.21
N ALA A 100 -5.15 24.94 -3.93
CA ALA A 100 -5.54 25.94 -2.94
C ALA A 100 -5.26 27.36 -3.46
N GLN A 101 -5.99 28.32 -2.91
CA GLN A 101 -5.88 29.74 -3.24
C GLN A 101 -5.59 30.57 -1.97
N ALA A 102 -4.75 31.58 -2.10
CA ALA A 102 -4.52 32.57 -1.05
C ALA A 102 -4.12 33.93 -1.64
N ASN A 103 -4.44 34.99 -0.91
CA ASN A 103 -3.83 36.31 -1.10
C ASN A 103 -2.74 36.50 -0.05
N VAL A 104 -1.57 36.96 -0.48
CA VAL A 104 -0.43 37.23 0.39
C VAL A 104 0.00 38.67 0.21
N GLU A 105 0.12 39.40 1.31
CA GLU A 105 0.63 40.76 1.33
C GLU A 105 2.12 40.77 1.73
N LEU A 106 2.93 41.49 0.97
CA LEU A 106 4.35 41.71 1.24
C LEU A 106 4.71 43.15 0.87
N ASP A 107 5.27 43.89 1.82
CA ASP A 107 5.66 45.30 1.65
C ASP A 107 4.55 46.21 1.08
N GLY A 108 3.30 45.95 1.48
CA GLY A 108 2.10 46.68 0.99
C GLY A 108 1.65 46.31 -0.42
N LEU A 109 2.31 45.36 -1.08
CA LEU A 109 1.91 44.78 -2.36
C LEU A 109 1.12 43.49 -2.15
N GLN A 110 0.04 43.31 -2.92
CA GLN A 110 -0.82 42.13 -2.85
C GLN A 110 -0.45 41.11 -3.94
N PHE A 111 -0.29 39.84 -3.56
CA PHE A 111 0.06 38.74 -4.45
C PHE A 111 -1.00 37.64 -4.40
N GLY A 112 -1.44 37.19 -5.57
CA GLY A 112 -2.35 36.06 -5.69
C GLY A 112 -1.57 34.77 -5.80
N VAL A 113 -1.90 33.77 -5.00
CA VAL A 113 -1.18 32.49 -4.98
C VAL A 113 -2.15 31.36 -5.24
N LEU A 114 -1.81 30.54 -6.23
CA LEU A 114 -2.44 29.25 -6.47
C LEU A 114 -1.39 28.17 -6.19
N ARG A 115 -1.67 27.30 -5.23
CA ARG A 115 -0.85 26.12 -4.94
C ARG A 115 -1.52 24.90 -5.56
N ILE A 116 -0.81 24.20 -6.42
CA ILE A 116 -1.28 22.98 -7.07
C ILE A 116 -0.54 21.81 -6.43
N TYR A 117 -1.26 20.78 -6.00
CA TYR A 117 -0.64 19.59 -5.41
C TYR A 117 -0.35 18.55 -6.50
N SER A 118 0.61 17.67 -6.23
CA SER A 118 0.84 16.48 -7.05
C SER A 118 -0.43 15.64 -7.08
N ALA A 119 -0.88 15.25 -8.28
CA ALA A 119 -2.03 14.36 -8.41
C ALA A 119 -1.73 13.00 -7.75
N GLN A 120 -2.72 12.45 -7.06
CA GLN A 120 -2.66 11.11 -6.48
C GLN A 120 -2.52 10.04 -7.57
N THR A 121 -3.22 10.25 -8.69
CA THR A 121 -3.26 9.31 -9.82
C THR A 121 -2.77 10.00 -11.10
N LYS A 122 -1.50 9.82 -11.45
CA LYS A 122 -0.87 10.38 -12.66
C LYS A 122 -0.75 9.34 -13.77
N PRO A 123 -0.96 9.65 -15.05
CA PRO A 123 -1.06 11.02 -15.55
C PRO A 123 -2.49 11.57 -15.45
N VAL A 124 -2.55 12.88 -15.29
CA VAL A 124 -3.69 13.76 -15.52
C VAL A 124 -3.75 14.02 -17.02
N ILE A 125 -4.80 13.52 -17.67
CA ILE A 125 -5.01 13.54 -19.13
C ILE A 125 -6.17 14.50 -19.42
N ALA A 126 -6.06 15.34 -20.44
CA ALA A 126 -7.18 16.17 -20.89
C ALA A 126 -8.27 15.32 -21.57
N ARG A 127 -9.54 15.54 -21.19
CA ARG A 127 -10.73 14.83 -21.67
C ARG A 127 -11.51 15.59 -22.75
N LYS A 128 -11.24 16.88 -22.95
CA LYS A 128 -11.85 17.71 -23.98
C LYS A 128 -10.88 18.79 -24.43
N ASP A 129 -11.17 19.37 -25.59
CA ASP A 129 -10.50 20.58 -26.03
C ASP A 129 -11.03 21.78 -25.24
N GLU A 130 -10.16 22.69 -24.82
CA GLU A 130 -10.54 23.84 -24.00
C GLU A 130 -9.60 25.04 -24.23
N GLY A 131 -10.14 26.25 -24.05
CA GLY A 131 -9.40 27.50 -24.15
C GLY A 131 -9.25 28.05 -25.58
N LYS A 132 -8.71 29.27 -25.66
CA LYS A 132 -8.45 29.94 -26.93
C LYS A 132 -7.43 29.15 -27.74
N ASP A 133 -7.67 29.01 -29.04
CA ASP A 133 -6.84 28.24 -29.97
C ASP A 133 -6.62 26.77 -29.55
N GLN A 134 -7.53 26.22 -28.73
CA GLN A 134 -7.46 24.87 -28.17
C GLN A 134 -6.11 24.60 -27.51
N ILE A 135 -5.71 25.49 -26.59
CA ILE A 135 -4.45 25.36 -25.87
C ILE A 135 -4.40 24.10 -24.99
N ILE A 136 -5.58 23.61 -24.58
CA ILE A 136 -5.79 22.28 -24.03
C ILE A 136 -6.48 21.44 -25.10
N LYS A 137 -5.91 20.29 -25.44
CA LYS A 137 -6.45 19.32 -26.39
C LYS A 137 -6.75 17.97 -25.74
N ASN A 138 -7.84 17.34 -26.17
CA ASN A 138 -8.22 15.99 -25.75
C ASN A 138 -7.07 14.98 -25.96
N GLY A 139 -6.88 14.12 -24.96
CA GLY A 139 -5.86 13.07 -24.96
C GLY A 139 -4.45 13.54 -24.61
N GLU A 140 -4.20 14.85 -24.54
CA GLU A 140 -2.88 15.37 -24.20
C GLU A 140 -2.62 15.37 -22.70
N ILE A 141 -1.35 15.15 -22.37
CA ILE A 141 -0.81 15.21 -21.01
C ILE A 141 0.20 16.35 -20.99
N TYR A 142 0.02 17.29 -20.08
CA TYR A 142 0.91 18.44 -19.91
C TYR A 142 1.91 18.17 -18.80
N TYR A 143 3.13 18.66 -18.99
CA TYR A 143 4.23 18.54 -18.06
C TYR A 143 5.11 19.79 -18.12
N ARG A 144 5.73 20.14 -16.99
CA ARG A 144 6.53 21.34 -16.86
C ARG A 144 8.03 21.04 -16.93
N TYR A 145 8.73 21.66 -17.89
CA TYR A 145 10.17 21.51 -18.10
C TYR A 145 10.86 22.87 -18.05
N GLY A 146 11.73 23.08 -17.06
CA GLY A 146 12.60 24.26 -16.99
C GLY A 146 11.85 25.60 -17.12
N GLY A 147 10.67 25.71 -16.52
CA GLY A 147 9.85 26.93 -16.57
C GLY A 147 8.76 26.95 -17.65
N ARG A 148 8.68 25.93 -18.51
CA ARG A 148 7.69 25.88 -19.61
C ARG A 148 6.76 24.69 -19.51
N THR A 149 5.47 24.96 -19.68
CA THR A 149 4.44 23.94 -19.83
C THR A 149 4.35 23.48 -21.29
N GLN A 150 4.51 22.18 -21.51
CA GLN A 150 4.44 21.56 -22.85
C GLN A 150 3.88 20.13 -22.72
N LYS A 151 3.72 19.43 -23.85
CA LYS A 151 3.33 18.02 -23.84
C LYS A 151 4.38 17.19 -23.11
N ILE A 152 3.93 16.18 -22.36
CA ILE A 152 4.81 15.22 -21.72
C ILE A 152 5.68 14.53 -22.77
N ARG A 153 6.94 14.29 -22.41
CA ARG A 153 7.87 13.50 -23.22
C ARG A 153 7.81 12.04 -22.80
N SER A 154 8.30 11.17 -23.68
CA SER A 154 8.27 9.72 -23.48
C SER A 154 8.87 9.29 -22.14
N ALA A 155 10.00 9.86 -21.75
CA ALA A 155 10.71 9.48 -20.52
C ALA A 155 9.86 9.70 -19.25
N GLU A 156 9.22 10.87 -19.12
CA GLU A 156 8.37 11.14 -17.95
C GLU A 156 7.09 10.30 -17.98
N LEU A 157 6.50 10.09 -19.16
CA LEU A 157 5.33 9.23 -19.30
C LEU A 157 5.63 7.77 -18.93
N GLU A 158 6.75 7.24 -19.43
CA GLU A 158 7.23 5.89 -19.11
C GLU A 158 7.52 5.74 -17.62
N SER A 159 8.16 6.74 -16.99
CA SER A 159 8.38 6.76 -15.55
C SER A 159 7.07 6.71 -14.76
N ILE A 160 6.04 7.43 -15.20
CA ILE A 160 4.72 7.41 -14.56
C ILE A 160 4.06 6.03 -14.70
N ILE A 161 4.12 5.42 -15.89
CA ILE A 161 3.57 4.09 -16.15
C ILE A 161 4.28 3.04 -15.27
N ASN A 162 5.61 3.04 -15.27
CA ASN A 162 6.41 2.11 -14.46
C ASN A 162 6.14 2.28 -12.97
N HIS A 163 5.98 3.52 -12.50
CA HIS A 163 5.63 3.78 -11.11
C HIS A 163 4.26 3.20 -10.74
N ARG A 164 3.25 3.33 -11.63
CA ARG A 164 1.93 2.70 -11.42
C ARG A 164 2.03 1.18 -11.38
N ILE A 165 2.78 0.58 -12.30
CA ILE A 165 3.00 -0.87 -12.33
C ILE A 165 3.64 -1.34 -11.04
N GLU A 166 4.67 -0.63 -10.57
CA GLU A 166 5.39 -0.95 -9.34
C GLU A 166 4.48 -0.81 -8.11
N GLN A 167 3.72 0.27 -7.98
CA GLN A 167 2.73 0.44 -6.90
C GLN A 167 1.70 -0.70 -6.88
N ASN A 168 1.19 -1.06 -8.06
CA ASN A 168 0.27 -2.19 -8.20
C ASN A 168 0.92 -3.52 -7.78
N ASN A 169 2.16 -3.77 -8.20
CA ASN A 169 2.92 -4.96 -7.81
C ASN A 169 3.15 -5.02 -6.30
N GLN A 170 3.46 -3.89 -5.67
CA GLN A 170 3.63 -3.80 -4.21
C GLN A 170 2.34 -4.12 -3.46
N HIS A 171 1.19 -3.62 -3.92
CA HIS A 171 -0.11 -3.99 -3.35
C HIS A 171 -0.39 -5.50 -3.49
N TRP A 172 -0.04 -6.09 -4.64
CA TRP A 172 -0.16 -7.54 -4.84
C TRP A 172 0.76 -8.34 -3.91
N LEU A 173 2.01 -7.91 -3.74
CA LEU A 173 2.96 -8.56 -2.84
C LEU A 173 2.52 -8.45 -1.38
N ASP A 174 1.99 -7.30 -0.96
CA ASP A 174 1.43 -7.12 0.38
C ASP A 174 0.22 -8.04 0.60
N LEU A 175 -0.70 -8.11 -0.36
CA LEU A 175 -1.84 -9.03 -0.30
C LEU A 175 -1.38 -10.49 -0.20
N MET A 176 -0.43 -10.90 -1.04
CA MET A 176 0.13 -12.26 -1.02
C MET A 176 0.87 -12.55 0.29
N SER A 177 1.57 -11.56 0.85
CA SER A 177 2.22 -11.68 2.17
C SER A 177 1.18 -11.87 3.27
N LYS A 178 0.10 -11.09 3.26
CA LYS A 178 -1.03 -11.21 4.20
C LYS A 178 -1.70 -12.58 4.08
N ILE A 179 -1.97 -13.05 2.86
CA ILE A 179 -2.52 -14.39 2.59
C ILE A 179 -1.55 -15.48 3.07
N GLY A 180 -0.25 -15.37 2.78
CA GLY A 180 0.77 -16.33 3.21
C GLY A 180 0.88 -16.42 4.74
N ARG A 181 0.82 -15.29 5.44
CA ARG A 181 0.80 -15.23 6.92
C ARG A 181 -0.48 -15.81 7.51
N ALA A 182 -1.64 -15.50 6.92
CA ALA A 182 -2.92 -16.02 7.36
C ALA A 182 -3.10 -17.50 7.00
N GLY A 183 -2.42 -17.99 5.97
CA GLY A 183 -2.64 -19.27 5.30
C GLY A 183 -3.68 -19.15 4.18
N PRO A 184 -3.40 -19.61 2.95
CA PRO A 184 -4.33 -19.54 1.81
C PRO A 184 -5.74 -20.09 2.11
N GLN A 185 -5.81 -21.14 2.95
CA GLN A 185 -7.06 -21.75 3.42
C GLN A 185 -7.93 -20.83 4.28
N ASN A 186 -7.34 -19.80 4.89
CA ASN A 186 -8.03 -18.83 5.75
C ASN A 186 -8.37 -17.52 5.01
N ALA A 187 -7.93 -17.37 3.75
CA ALA A 187 -8.24 -16.23 2.90
C ALA A 187 -9.53 -16.47 2.09
N ALA A 188 -10.42 -15.47 2.10
CA ALA A 188 -11.62 -15.45 1.25
C ALA A 188 -11.49 -14.32 0.22
N ILE A 189 -11.86 -14.61 -1.04
CA ILE A 189 -11.93 -13.62 -2.12
C ILE A 189 -13.39 -13.19 -2.23
N LEU A 190 -13.65 -11.89 -2.11
CA LEU A 190 -14.97 -11.30 -2.29
C LEU A 190 -15.09 -10.81 -3.74
N ASP A 191 -15.95 -11.46 -4.53
CA ASP A 191 -16.35 -10.94 -5.84
C ASP A 191 -17.46 -9.90 -5.65
N THR A 192 -17.10 -8.62 -5.73
CA THR A 192 -18.02 -7.49 -5.54
C THR A 192 -18.97 -7.26 -6.72
N GLU A 193 -18.67 -7.78 -7.91
CA GLU A 193 -19.55 -7.63 -9.09
C GLU A 193 -20.68 -8.65 -9.06
N LYS A 194 -20.39 -9.86 -8.60
CA LYS A 194 -21.39 -10.93 -8.48
C LYS A 194 -22.10 -10.96 -7.14
N ALA A 195 -21.65 -10.16 -6.17
CA ALA A 195 -22.10 -10.19 -4.78
C ALA A 195 -22.14 -11.62 -4.19
N LEU A 196 -21.29 -12.51 -4.71
CA LEU A 196 -21.24 -13.92 -4.37
C LEU A 196 -19.98 -14.16 -3.55
N ILE A 197 -20.19 -14.59 -2.30
CA ILE A 197 -19.15 -15.15 -1.46
C ILE A 197 -19.16 -16.66 -1.73
N GLU A 198 -18.20 -17.16 -2.51
CA GLU A 198 -18.04 -18.62 -2.66
C GLU A 198 -17.46 -19.21 -1.37
N LYS A 199 -18.14 -20.23 -0.84
CA LYS A 199 -18.07 -20.67 0.55
C LYS A 199 -17.31 -21.99 0.70
N ASP A 200 -16.44 -22.04 1.70
CA ASP A 200 -16.23 -23.21 2.57
C ASP A 200 -16.09 -22.70 4.01
N ASP A 201 -16.67 -23.44 4.96
CA ASP A 201 -17.35 -22.99 6.19
C ASP A 201 -16.55 -22.28 7.31
N SER A 202 -15.38 -21.70 7.06
CA SER A 202 -14.73 -20.81 8.05
C SER A 202 -13.59 -20.00 7.44
N ARG A 203 -13.83 -18.74 7.06
CA ARG A 203 -12.72 -17.86 6.61
C ARG A 203 -12.82 -16.44 7.14
N ILE A 204 -11.64 -15.91 7.43
CA ILE A 204 -11.40 -14.55 7.90
C ILE A 204 -11.45 -13.65 6.67
N MET A 205 -12.33 -12.64 6.70
CA MET A 205 -12.42 -11.65 5.65
C MET A 205 -11.28 -10.65 5.82
N VAL A 206 -10.29 -10.70 4.93
CA VAL A 206 -9.17 -9.76 4.93
C VAL A 206 -9.61 -8.50 4.19
N LEU A 207 -9.84 -7.44 4.94
CA LEU A 207 -10.20 -6.13 4.41
C LEU A 207 -8.98 -5.22 4.40
N ASP A 208 -8.88 -4.41 3.35
CA ASP A 208 -8.03 -3.23 3.36
C ASP A 208 -8.50 -2.25 4.46
N GLU A 209 -7.55 -1.56 5.11
CA GLU A 209 -7.81 -0.71 6.28
C GLU A 209 -8.72 0.49 5.93
N GLY A 210 -8.56 1.04 4.71
CA GLY A 210 -9.42 2.10 4.20
C GLY A 210 -10.83 1.62 3.89
N LEU A 211 -11.00 0.36 3.47
CA LEU A 211 -12.31 -0.25 3.24
C LEU A 211 -13.00 -0.60 4.57
N ALA A 212 -12.25 -1.12 5.54
CA ALA A 212 -12.73 -1.44 6.88
C ALA A 212 -13.33 -0.22 7.59
N SER A 213 -12.69 0.95 7.48
CA SER A 213 -13.19 2.21 8.07
C SER A 213 -14.51 2.71 7.48
N LYS A 214 -14.85 2.28 6.25
CA LYS A 214 -16.07 2.69 5.52
C LYS A 214 -17.23 1.71 5.72
N LEU A 215 -16.93 0.51 6.21
CA LEU A 215 -17.93 -0.51 6.50
C LEU A 215 -18.49 -0.29 7.91
N LYS A 216 -19.79 0.04 7.99
CA LYS A 216 -20.51 0.05 9.26
C LYS A 216 -20.99 -1.37 9.56
N PHE A 217 -20.28 -2.06 10.45
CA PHE A 217 -20.70 -3.36 10.95
C PHE A 217 -21.91 -3.19 11.88
N ILE A 218 -23.07 -3.70 11.47
CA ILE A 218 -24.25 -3.76 12.34
C ILE A 218 -24.17 -5.08 13.10
N LYS A 219 -23.95 -5.02 14.42
CA LYS A 219 -24.08 -6.20 15.29
C LYS A 219 -25.53 -6.67 15.25
N GLN A 220 -25.73 -7.97 15.16
CA GLN A 220 -27.04 -8.61 15.23
C GLN A 220 -27.74 -8.19 16.54
N GLY A 221 -28.64 -7.20 16.48
CA GLY A 221 -29.40 -6.74 17.65
C GLY A 221 -29.89 -5.28 17.68
N GLU A 222 -29.30 -4.34 16.93
CA GLU A 222 -29.79 -2.95 16.91
C GLU A 222 -30.13 -2.50 15.49
N PHE A 223 -31.39 -2.69 15.10
CA PHE A 223 -31.98 -1.98 13.96
C PHE A 223 -32.58 -0.68 14.46
N VAL A 224 -31.93 0.44 14.14
CA VAL A 224 -32.63 1.73 14.06
C VAL A 224 -32.76 2.04 12.59
N GLU A 225 -33.95 1.77 12.03
CA GLU A 225 -34.30 2.19 10.68
C GLU A 225 -34.19 3.71 10.58
N LYS A 226 -33.13 4.18 9.92
CA LYS A 226 -33.13 5.48 9.26
C LYS A 226 -32.77 5.24 7.80
N GLY A 227 -33.78 5.43 6.96
CA GLY A 227 -33.76 5.05 5.56
C GLY A 227 -32.59 5.61 4.77
N GLY A 228 -32.06 4.78 3.87
CA GLY A 228 -31.35 5.26 2.68
C GLY A 228 -29.97 4.67 2.38
N ALA A 229 -29.34 3.90 3.27
CA ALA A 229 -28.02 3.32 3.00
C ALA A 229 -28.08 1.79 2.84
N THR A 230 -27.51 1.27 1.74
CA THR A 230 -27.32 -0.17 1.50
C THR A 230 -26.47 -0.76 2.63
N ALA A 231 -27.09 -1.51 3.53
CA ALA A 231 -26.40 -2.19 4.62
C ALA A 231 -26.07 -3.63 4.23
N LEU A 232 -24.79 -4.00 4.27
CA LEU A 232 -24.36 -5.39 4.14
C LEU A 232 -24.56 -6.10 5.49
N GLN A 233 -25.36 -7.17 5.49
CA GLN A 233 -25.61 -7.97 6.69
C GLN A 233 -24.47 -8.99 6.89
N LEU A 234 -23.55 -8.71 7.82
CA LEU A 234 -22.51 -9.64 8.21
C LEU A 234 -23.08 -10.60 9.28
N VAL A 235 -23.26 -11.88 8.95
CA VAL A 235 -23.70 -12.90 9.91
C VAL A 235 -22.47 -13.70 10.35
N GLY A 236 -21.92 -13.38 11.52
CA GLY A 236 -20.77 -14.08 12.11
C GLY A 236 -20.11 -13.29 13.23
N ASP A 237 -19.38 -13.98 14.10
CA ASP A 237 -18.66 -13.36 15.22
C ASP A 237 -17.46 -12.54 14.70
N VAL A 238 -17.52 -11.22 14.87
CA VAL A 238 -16.41 -10.32 14.58
C VAL A 238 -15.43 -10.36 15.75
N VAL A 239 -14.31 -11.08 15.59
CA VAL A 239 -13.24 -11.14 16.58
C VAL A 239 -12.09 -10.23 16.14
N PRO A 240 -11.68 -9.23 16.95
CA PRO A 240 -10.46 -8.48 16.70
C PRO A 240 -9.26 -9.42 16.65
N VAL A 241 -8.42 -9.29 15.63
CA VAL A 241 -7.29 -10.20 15.36
C VAL A 241 -6.24 -10.18 16.48
N ASP A 242 -6.29 -9.20 17.39
CA ASP A 242 -5.31 -9.03 18.47
C ASP A 242 -5.44 -10.05 19.62
N GLN A 243 -6.48 -10.90 19.65
CA GLN A 243 -6.69 -11.86 20.75
C GLN A 243 -7.19 -13.25 20.34
N ILE A 244 -6.75 -13.78 19.19
CA ILE A 244 -7.05 -15.19 18.87
C ILE A 244 -5.91 -16.09 19.36
N GLU A 245 -6.24 -17.00 20.27
CA GLU A 245 -5.41 -18.03 20.92
C GLU A 245 -4.35 -18.70 20.01
N ILE A 246 -3.18 -18.06 19.84
CA ILE A 246 -2.05 -18.59 19.05
C ILE A 246 -1.51 -19.90 19.66
N ILE A 247 -1.73 -20.14 20.95
CA ILE A 247 -1.09 -21.24 21.69
C ILE A 247 -1.74 -22.61 21.38
N LYS A 248 -3.05 -22.67 21.10
CA LYS A 248 -3.74 -23.95 20.79
C LYS A 248 -3.53 -24.37 19.34
N LYS A 249 -3.66 -23.46 18.36
CA LYS A 249 -3.55 -23.78 16.92
C LYS A 249 -2.13 -24.16 16.48
N VAL A 250 -1.07 -23.60 17.08
CA VAL A 250 0.32 -23.97 16.74
C VAL A 250 0.65 -25.40 17.21
N LYS A 251 0.19 -25.80 18.41
CA LYS A 251 0.35 -27.19 18.88
C LYS A 251 -0.44 -28.20 18.03
N GLU A 252 -1.64 -27.83 17.58
CA GLU A 252 -2.45 -28.64 16.67
C GLU A 252 -1.74 -28.88 15.33
N ASN A 253 -1.17 -27.82 14.72
CA ASN A 253 -0.43 -27.95 13.46
C ASN A 253 0.88 -28.76 13.59
N LEU A 254 1.58 -28.62 14.72
CA LEU A 254 2.82 -29.37 14.94
C LEU A 254 2.55 -30.88 15.08
N ILE A 255 1.55 -31.28 15.87
CA ILE A 255 1.16 -32.69 16.02
C ILE A 255 0.55 -33.23 14.72
N LYS A 256 -0.14 -32.39 13.92
CA LYS A 256 -0.63 -32.82 12.60
C LYS A 256 0.50 -33.14 11.62
N ASN A 257 1.58 -32.38 11.64
CA ASN A 257 2.73 -32.59 10.74
C ASN A 257 3.69 -33.69 11.25
N TYR A 258 3.77 -33.88 12.57
CA TYR A 258 4.58 -34.91 13.22
C TYR A 258 3.71 -35.75 14.16
N PRO A 259 2.81 -36.59 13.62
CA PRO A 259 1.79 -37.26 14.42
C PRO A 259 2.32 -38.38 15.30
N LEU A 260 3.55 -38.85 15.07
CA LEU A 260 4.08 -40.03 15.73
C LEU A 260 4.98 -39.64 16.90
N SER A 261 4.68 -40.19 18.08
CA SER A 261 5.68 -40.28 19.14
C SER A 261 6.82 -41.21 18.73
N ALA A 262 7.94 -41.12 19.44
CA ALA A 262 9.08 -42.00 19.25
C ALA A 262 8.68 -43.50 19.26
N PHE A 263 7.75 -43.89 20.14
CA PHE A 263 7.30 -45.28 20.26
C PHE A 263 6.40 -45.68 19.08
N GLU A 264 5.46 -44.82 18.68
CA GLU A 264 4.58 -45.08 17.54
C GLU A 264 5.37 -45.17 16.23
N LEU A 265 6.41 -44.34 16.07
CA LEU A 265 7.36 -44.43 14.97
C LEU A 265 8.02 -45.81 14.92
N ALA A 266 8.52 -46.31 16.05
CA ALA A 266 9.18 -47.61 16.11
C ALA A 266 8.22 -48.77 15.82
N ASP A 267 6.98 -48.67 16.29
CA ASP A 267 5.94 -49.66 16.00
C ASP A 267 5.55 -49.65 14.51
N GLU A 268 5.46 -48.48 13.88
CA GLU A 268 5.15 -48.36 12.45
C GLU A 268 6.29 -48.88 11.57
N VAL A 269 7.56 -48.63 11.95
CA VAL A 269 8.72 -49.24 11.29
C VAL A 269 8.69 -50.77 11.44
N GLY A 270 8.34 -51.28 12.62
CA GLY A 270 8.23 -52.72 12.88
C GLY A 270 7.12 -53.40 12.06
N LYS A 271 6.03 -52.70 11.74
CA LYS A 271 5.01 -53.21 10.79
C LYS A 271 5.55 -53.34 9.37
N GLN A 272 6.39 -52.40 8.93
CA GLN A 272 7.00 -52.46 7.59
C GLN A 272 8.14 -53.47 7.51
N LEU A 273 8.85 -53.71 8.62
CA LEU A 273 9.97 -54.65 8.72
C LEU A 273 9.79 -55.58 9.93
N PRO A 274 8.98 -56.64 9.80
CA PRO A 274 8.79 -57.61 10.88
C PRO A 274 10.11 -58.33 11.18
N GLY A 275 10.69 -58.05 12.37
CA GLY A 275 11.97 -58.58 12.83
C GLY A 275 12.93 -57.53 13.38
N VAL A 276 12.70 -56.25 13.09
CA VAL A 276 13.49 -55.13 13.63
C VAL A 276 13.06 -54.83 15.07
N GLY A 277 14.03 -54.81 16.00
CA GLY A 277 13.79 -54.45 17.39
C GLY A 277 13.73 -52.93 17.59
N ARG A 278 12.98 -52.46 18.60
CA ARG A 278 12.91 -51.03 18.95
C ARG A 278 14.30 -50.41 19.21
N ASN A 279 15.24 -51.19 19.74
CA ASN A 279 16.61 -50.74 19.98
C ASN A 279 17.37 -50.41 18.69
N ASP A 280 17.09 -51.13 17.59
CA ASP A 280 17.70 -50.87 16.29
C ASP A 280 17.17 -49.56 15.71
N VAL A 281 15.86 -49.29 15.91
CA VAL A 281 15.24 -48.01 15.56
C VAL A 281 15.87 -46.86 16.36
N TRP A 282 16.08 -47.02 17.67
CA TRP A 282 16.73 -45.99 18.49
C TRP A 282 18.16 -45.69 18.04
N ARG A 283 18.94 -46.73 17.76
CA ARG A 283 20.29 -46.58 17.24
C ARG A 283 20.28 -45.89 15.89
N CYS A 284 19.35 -46.25 15.00
CA CYS A 284 19.23 -45.63 13.68
C CYS A 284 18.83 -44.14 13.74
N ILE A 285 17.93 -43.76 14.66
CA ILE A 285 17.60 -42.35 14.92
C ILE A 285 18.82 -41.56 15.38
N GLN A 286 19.66 -42.16 16.24
CA GLN A 286 20.89 -41.53 16.73
C GLN A 286 21.97 -41.44 15.65
N ASP A 287 22.24 -42.53 14.93
CA ASP A 287 23.28 -42.62 13.89
C ASP A 287 23.05 -41.60 12.76
N ASN A 288 21.80 -41.25 12.49
CA ASN A 288 21.40 -40.36 11.40
C ASN A 288 20.92 -38.97 11.89
N ASP A 289 21.10 -38.68 13.18
CA ASP A 289 20.73 -37.41 13.82
C ASP A 289 19.28 -36.94 13.54
N LEU A 290 18.33 -37.88 13.50
CA LEU A 290 16.95 -37.57 13.08
C LEU A 290 16.26 -36.54 13.98
N LYS A 291 16.66 -36.46 15.26
CA LYS A 291 16.07 -35.55 16.26
C LYS A 291 16.34 -34.08 15.96
N ASN A 292 17.43 -33.77 15.27
CA ASN A 292 17.78 -32.42 14.86
C ASN A 292 17.41 -32.13 13.40
N ASN A 293 16.92 -33.14 12.68
CA ASN A 293 16.51 -32.99 11.29
C ASN A 293 15.02 -32.64 11.20
N THR A 294 14.75 -31.39 10.81
CA THR A 294 13.40 -30.85 10.65
C THR A 294 12.59 -31.50 9.54
N ASP A 295 13.24 -32.21 8.61
CA ASP A 295 12.51 -32.93 7.56
C ASP A 295 11.82 -34.19 8.09
N TYR A 296 12.23 -34.67 9.28
CA TYR A 296 11.76 -35.93 9.86
C TYR A 296 11.18 -35.79 11.27
N SER A 297 11.63 -34.80 12.05
CA SER A 297 11.19 -34.64 13.44
C SER A 297 11.06 -33.19 13.89
N ALA A 298 10.36 -33.02 15.01
CA ALA A 298 10.29 -31.75 15.73
C ALA A 298 10.33 -31.97 17.25
N TYR A 299 10.86 -30.99 17.99
CA TYR A 299 10.82 -30.95 19.44
C TYR A 299 9.45 -30.51 19.94
N ASN A 300 8.81 -31.32 20.79
CA ASN A 300 7.52 -31.02 21.37
C ASN A 300 7.69 -30.36 22.75
N PHE A 301 7.79 -29.03 22.75
CA PHE A 301 7.96 -28.24 23.97
C PHE A 301 6.71 -28.22 24.85
N ARG A 302 6.92 -28.34 26.17
CA ARG A 302 5.80 -28.39 27.12
C ARG A 302 5.06 -27.05 27.17
N ASN A 303 5.80 -25.94 27.12
CA ASN A 303 5.28 -24.58 27.14
C ASN A 303 6.12 -23.62 26.27
N LYS A 304 5.56 -22.44 25.96
CA LYS A 304 6.18 -21.42 25.12
C LYS A 304 7.53 -20.91 25.67
N LYS A 305 7.66 -20.83 27.00
CA LYS A 305 8.91 -20.42 27.66
C LYS A 305 10.09 -21.33 27.30
N GLN A 306 9.85 -22.63 27.14
CA GLN A 306 10.88 -23.59 26.72
C GLN A 306 11.24 -23.45 25.24
N GLU A 307 10.25 -23.19 24.39
CA GLU A 307 10.45 -22.97 22.96
C GLU A 307 11.23 -21.67 22.69
N ASP A 308 10.84 -20.57 23.32
CA ASP A 308 11.52 -19.28 23.19
C ASP A 308 12.96 -19.36 23.72
N ALA A 309 13.18 -20.02 24.87
CA ALA A 309 14.52 -20.24 25.41
C ALA A 309 15.40 -21.11 24.49
N TYR A 310 14.83 -22.10 23.80
CA TYR A 310 15.55 -22.90 22.82
C TYR A 310 15.94 -22.05 21.59
N ARG A 311 15.03 -21.20 21.09
CA ARG A 311 15.30 -20.32 19.95
C ARG A 311 16.41 -19.31 20.24
N GLU A 312 16.46 -18.78 21.47
CA GLU A 312 17.45 -17.80 21.87
C GLU A 312 18.81 -18.41 22.22
N SER A 313 18.82 -19.58 22.87
CA SER A 313 20.06 -20.16 23.42
C SER A 313 20.62 -21.36 22.63
N GLY A 314 19.82 -21.95 21.72
CA GLY A 314 20.13 -23.21 21.03
C GLY A 314 20.19 -24.43 21.95
N LYS A 315 19.95 -24.28 23.27
CA LYS A 315 20.04 -25.36 24.25
C LYS A 315 18.68 -26.01 24.47
N ILE A 316 18.60 -27.31 24.20
CA ILE A 316 17.38 -28.09 24.38
C ILE A 316 17.16 -28.33 25.88
N PRO A 317 16.00 -27.97 26.45
CA PRO A 317 15.66 -28.30 27.84
C PRO A 317 15.70 -29.81 28.09
N ALA A 318 16.15 -30.20 29.28
CA ALA A 318 16.24 -31.60 29.66
C ALA A 318 14.87 -32.29 29.55
N ALA A 319 14.87 -33.50 28.97
CA ALA A 319 13.68 -34.33 28.74
C ALA A 319 12.64 -33.75 27.75
N THR A 320 13.03 -32.90 26.81
CA THR A 320 12.14 -32.50 25.69
C THR A 320 11.91 -33.69 24.74
N PRO A 321 10.67 -34.16 24.57
CA PRO A 321 10.38 -35.26 23.64
C PRO A 321 10.43 -34.78 22.19
N SER A 322 10.88 -35.66 21.30
CA SER A 322 10.76 -35.47 19.84
C SER A 322 9.56 -36.25 19.30
N ILE A 323 8.86 -35.65 18.36
CA ILE A 323 7.79 -36.26 17.56
C ILE A 323 8.22 -36.30 16.10
N TYR A 324 7.66 -37.22 15.33
CA TYR A 324 8.14 -37.61 14.01
C TYR A 324 7.01 -37.69 13.00
N ASN A 325 7.36 -37.53 11.73
CA ASN A 325 6.44 -37.64 10.61
C ASN A 325 6.53 -39.02 9.93
N HIS A 326 5.66 -39.28 8.95
CA HIS A 326 5.67 -40.56 8.22
C HIS A 326 6.91 -40.76 7.35
N ALA A 327 7.53 -39.67 6.85
CA ALA A 327 8.77 -39.77 6.10
C ALA A 327 9.93 -40.33 6.97
N ALA A 328 9.91 -40.07 8.27
CA ALA A 328 10.86 -40.68 9.21
C ALA A 328 10.69 -42.21 9.27
N VAL A 329 9.45 -42.72 9.18
CA VAL A 329 9.16 -44.17 9.15
C VAL A 329 9.82 -44.78 7.91
N GLU A 330 9.57 -44.21 6.73
CA GLU A 330 10.10 -44.70 5.46
C GLU A 330 11.62 -44.63 5.42
N PHE A 331 12.21 -43.53 5.90
CA PHE A 331 13.66 -43.39 6.00
C PHE A 331 14.28 -44.48 6.87
N LEU A 332 13.74 -44.68 8.08
CA LEU A 332 14.26 -45.67 9.02
C LEU A 332 14.08 -47.10 8.48
N ALA A 333 12.94 -47.41 7.86
CA ALA A 333 12.72 -48.69 7.22
C ALA A 333 13.74 -48.94 6.10
N ASN A 334 14.00 -47.96 5.24
CA ASN A 334 14.97 -48.10 4.16
C ASN A 334 16.41 -48.30 4.66
N VAL A 335 16.83 -47.55 5.68
CA VAL A 335 18.17 -47.69 6.26
C VAL A 335 18.35 -49.03 6.96
N LEU A 336 17.34 -49.49 7.72
CA LEU A 336 17.40 -50.76 8.45
C LEU A 336 17.33 -51.97 7.51
N LYS A 337 16.54 -51.88 6.43
CA LYS A 337 16.52 -52.88 5.36
C LYS A 337 17.88 -53.00 4.65
N GLY A 338 18.56 -51.86 4.44
CA GLY A 338 19.91 -51.82 3.86
C GLY A 338 21.01 -52.38 4.77
N LYS A 339 20.84 -52.30 6.10
CA LYS A 339 21.76 -52.91 7.09
C LYS A 339 21.54 -54.44 7.21
N ALA A 340 20.29 -54.90 7.17
CA ALA A 340 19.94 -56.33 7.23
C ALA A 340 20.39 -57.15 6.00
N GLY A 341 20.72 -56.51 4.87
CA GLY A 341 21.25 -57.16 3.68
C GLY A 341 22.78 -57.18 3.58
N LYS A 342 23.49 -56.71 4.61
CA LYS A 342 24.97 -56.65 4.66
C LYS A 342 25.59 -57.47 5.80
N GLU A 343 24.77 -58.15 6.60
CA GLU A 343 25.17 -59.28 7.45
C GLU A 343 24.86 -60.59 6.72
#